data_AF-A0AAC9PQ63-F1
#
_entry.id   AF-A0AAC9PQ63-F1
#
_cell.length_a   1.000
_cell.length_b   1.000
_cell.length_c   1.000
_cell.angle_alpha   90.00
_cell.angle_beta   90.00
_cell.angle_gamma   90.00
#
_symmetry.space_group_name_H-M   'P 1'
#
loop_
_entity.id
_entity.type
_entity.pdbx_description
1 polymer ?
#
loop_
_entity_poly.entity_id
_entity_poly.type
_entity_poly.pdbx_seq_one_letter_code
_entity_poly.pdbx_strand_id
1 'polypeptide(L)'
;MKVHKGDTVVIIAGKDKGAKGKVIQAYPQTSKVLVEGVNRIKKHTKISRTQRGAQSGGIVTQEAPIHVSNVQVVDSDGTPTRVGYRTDEDGRRIRISRRNGKDI
;
A
#
# COMPACT_ATOMS: atom_id res chain seq x y z
N MET A 1 3.62 12.71 -0.94
CA MET A 1 3.44 11.30 -0.50
C MET A 1 4.68 10.51 -0.92
N LYS A 2 5.26 9.68 -0.05
CA LYS A 2 6.53 8.97 -0.36
C LYS A 2 6.36 7.52 -0.83
N VAL A 3 5.17 6.96 -0.64
CA VAL A 3 4.79 5.59 -0.99
C VAL A 3 4.09 5.62 -2.34
N HIS A 4 4.48 4.72 -3.24
CA HIS A 4 3.95 4.60 -4.60
C HIS A 4 3.26 3.26 -4.79
N LYS A 5 2.44 3.16 -5.86
CA LYS A 5 1.85 1.89 -6.27
C LYS A 5 2.96 0.90 -6.62
N GLY A 6 2.85 -0.32 -6.13
CA GLY A 6 3.84 -1.38 -6.36
C GLY A 6 4.90 -1.51 -5.27
N ASP A 7 5.05 -0.52 -4.38
CA ASP A 7 5.95 -0.62 -3.24
C ASP A 7 5.51 -1.75 -2.29
N THR A 8 6.49 -2.46 -1.73
CA THR A 8 6.26 -3.37 -0.60
C THR A 8 6.36 -2.57 0.69
N VAL A 9 5.35 -2.70 1.55
CA VAL A 9 5.26 -1.95 2.81
C VAL A 9 5.01 -2.87 3.99
N VAL A 10 5.43 -2.42 5.17
CA VAL A 10 5.06 -3.00 6.46
C VAL A 10 4.12 -2.04 7.20
N ILE A 11 3.15 -2.59 7.94
CA ILE A 11 2.28 -1.78 8.80
C ILE A 11 2.92 -1.60 10.18
N ILE A 12 2.99 -0.35 10.63
CA ILE A 12 3.62 0.05 11.90
C ILE A 12 2.57 0.18 13.01
N ALA A 13 1.34 0.56 12.64
CA ALA A 13 0.27 0.87 13.58
C ALA A 13 -1.10 0.38 13.07
N GLY A 14 -1.98 0.04 14.01
CA GLY A 14 -3.32 -0.49 13.74
C GLY A 14 -3.43 -2.00 13.99
N LYS A 15 -4.57 -2.57 13.62
CA LYS A 15 -4.91 -3.99 13.85
C LYS A 15 -3.92 -4.95 13.18
N ASP A 16 -3.45 -4.60 11.98
CA ASP A 16 -2.57 -5.44 11.17
C ASP A 16 -1.08 -5.07 11.36
N LYS A 17 -0.70 -4.51 12.51
CA LYS A 17 0.70 -4.14 12.82
C LYS A 17 1.63 -5.33 12.62
N GLY A 18 2.72 -5.12 11.89
CA GLY A 18 3.73 -6.13 11.57
C GLY A 18 3.48 -6.90 10.27
N ALA A 19 2.27 -6.84 9.70
CA ALA A 19 2.02 -7.46 8.41
C ALA A 19 2.80 -6.75 7.29
N LYS A 20 3.19 -7.51 6.27
CA LYS A 20 3.81 -7.02 5.03
C LYS A 20 2.82 -7.19 3.89
N GLY A 21 2.80 -6.23 2.96
CA GLY A 21 1.94 -6.31 1.79
C GLY A 21 2.37 -5.35 0.70
N LYS A 22 1.88 -5.58 -0.53
CA LYS A 22 2.13 -4.71 -1.67
C LYS A 22 1.07 -3.62 -1.77
N VAL A 23 1.48 -2.41 -2.14
CA VAL A 23 0.56 -1.29 -2.38
C VAL A 23 -0.14 -1.49 -3.72
N ILE A 24 -1.45 -1.76 -3.68
CA ILE A 24 -2.30 -1.92 -4.87
C ILE A 24 -2.61 -0.55 -5.48
N GLN A 25 -2.93 0.42 -4.63
CA GLN A 25 -3.32 1.76 -5.04
C GLN A 25 -2.96 2.79 -3.98
N ALA A 26 -2.56 3.99 -4.42
CA ALA A 26 -2.33 5.14 -3.56
C ALA A 26 -3.39 6.22 -3.85
N TYR A 27 -3.84 6.90 -2.80
CA TYR A 27 -4.80 8.00 -2.85
C TYR A 27 -4.13 9.27 -2.29
N PRO A 28 -3.40 10.04 -3.11
CA PRO A 28 -2.63 11.20 -2.64
C PRO A 28 -3.48 12.28 -1.98
N GLN A 29 -4.69 12.52 -2.49
CA GLN A 29 -5.61 13.54 -1.97
C GLN A 29 -6.03 13.28 -0.52
N THR A 30 -6.25 12.02 -0.16
CA THR A 30 -6.67 11.61 1.19
C THR A 30 -5.52 11.06 2.04
N SER A 31 -4.30 11.06 1.50
CA SER A 31 -3.11 10.47 2.15
C SER A 31 -3.31 9.01 2.58
N LYS A 32 -4.05 8.22 1.80
CA LYS A 32 -4.32 6.80 2.08
C LYS A 32 -3.71 5.87 1.03
N VAL A 33 -3.42 4.65 1.42
CA VAL A 33 -2.93 3.57 0.56
C VAL A 33 -3.78 2.32 0.75
N LEU A 34 -4.05 1.61 -0.33
CA LEU A 34 -4.67 0.28 -0.31
C LEU A 34 -3.54 -0.75 -0.40
N VAL A 35 -3.44 -1.58 0.64
CA VAL A 35 -2.39 -2.60 0.76
C VAL A 35 -3.05 -3.98 0.71
N GLU A 36 -2.45 -4.89 -0.07
CA GLU A 36 -2.94 -6.25 -0.23
C GLU A 36 -2.97 -7.02 1.10
N GLY A 37 -4.08 -7.72 1.37
CA GLY A 37 -4.23 -8.61 2.53
C GLY A 37 -4.43 -7.89 3.88
N VAL A 38 -4.42 -6.55 3.89
CA VAL A 38 -4.38 -5.71 5.09
C VAL A 38 -5.68 -4.93 5.22
N ASN A 39 -6.13 -4.71 6.47
CA ASN A 39 -7.34 -3.96 6.77
C ASN A 39 -8.57 -4.52 6.03
N ARG A 40 -8.73 -5.85 6.09
CA ARG A 40 -9.85 -6.56 5.45
C ARG A 40 -11.15 -6.28 6.20
N ILE A 41 -12.12 -5.73 5.49
CA ILE A 41 -13.46 -5.43 6.00
C ILE A 41 -14.50 -6.32 5.34
N LYS A 42 -15.55 -6.64 6.10
CA LYS A 42 -16.73 -7.33 5.58
C LYS A 42 -17.72 -6.27 5.10
N LYS A 43 -17.98 -6.23 3.79
CA LYS A 43 -18.93 -5.31 3.16
C LYS A 43 -20.13 -6.09 2.66
N HIS A 44 -21.32 -5.73 3.16
CA HIS A 44 -22.58 -6.22 2.61
C HIS A 44 -22.81 -5.54 1.27
N THR A 45 -22.83 -6.33 0.20
CA THR A 45 -23.08 -5.83 -1.15
C THR A 45 -24.44 -6.31 -1.61
N LYS A 46 -25.31 -5.36 -2.01
CA LYS A 46 -26.61 -5.67 -2.58
C LYS A 46 -26.41 -6.54 -3.81
N ILE A 47 -27.22 -7.59 -3.93
CA ILE A 47 -27.15 -8.52 -5.06
C ILE A 47 -27.34 -7.72 -6.35
N SER A 48 -26.32 -7.72 -7.20
CA SER A 48 -26.38 -7.18 -8.54
C SER A 48 -26.35 -8.35 -9.52
N ARG A 49 -27.24 -8.32 -10.53
CA ARG A 49 -27.18 -9.27 -11.65
C ARG A 49 -26.15 -8.74 -12.64
N THR A 50 -25.05 -9.46 -12.81
CA THR A 50 -24.11 -9.16 -13.90
C THR A 50 -24.80 -9.44 -15.24
N GLN A 51 -24.43 -8.73 -16.32
CA GLN A 51 -24.98 -8.95 -17.68
C GLN A 51 -24.92 -10.42 -18.17
N ARG A 52 -24.05 -11.26 -17.56
CA ARG A 52 -23.90 -12.69 -17.85
C ARG A 52 -24.67 -13.62 -16.91
N GLY A 53 -25.65 -13.11 -16.15
CA GLY A 53 -26.51 -13.92 -15.28
C GLY A 53 -25.91 -14.36 -13.94
N ALA A 54 -24.60 -14.14 -13.71
CA ALA A 54 -23.98 -14.39 -12.41
C ALA A 54 -24.52 -13.42 -11.35
N GLN A 55 -25.12 -13.96 -10.28
CA GLN A 55 -25.51 -13.21 -9.10
C GLN A 55 -24.32 -13.13 -8.14
N SER A 56 -23.71 -11.96 -8.02
CA SER A 56 -22.75 -11.68 -6.95
C SER A 56 -23.43 -10.80 -5.91
N GLY A 57 -23.56 -11.30 -4.70
CA GLY A 57 -24.13 -10.59 -3.57
C GLY A 57 -23.83 -11.32 -2.26
N GLY A 58 -24.06 -10.64 -1.14
CA GLY A 58 -23.75 -11.16 0.18
C GLY A 58 -22.59 -10.42 0.85
N ILE A 59 -21.92 -11.11 1.78
CA ILE A 59 -20.83 -10.55 2.58
C ILE A 59 -19.52 -10.75 1.82
N VAL A 60 -19.02 -9.68 1.21
CA VAL A 60 -17.73 -9.69 0.51
C VAL A 60 -16.65 -9.22 1.47
N THR A 61 -15.52 -9.92 1.50
CA THR A 61 -14.32 -9.44 2.20
C THR A 61 -13.46 -8.67 1.21
N GLN A 62 -13.19 -7.40 1.51
CA GLN A 62 -12.34 -6.54 0.68
C GLN A 62 -11.37 -5.75 1.54
N GLU A 63 -10.22 -5.38 0.99
CA GLU A 63 -9.26 -4.50 1.63
C GLU A 63 -9.81 -3.07 1.72
N ALA A 64 -9.49 -2.38 2.81
CA ALA A 64 -9.83 -0.98 3.01
C ALA A 64 -8.56 -0.12 3.09
N PRO A 65 -8.59 1.13 2.58
CA PRO A 65 -7.42 1.99 2.61
C PRO A 65 -6.98 2.34 4.03
N ILE A 66 -5.66 2.36 4.25
CA ILE A 66 -5.01 2.77 5.50
C ILE A 66 -4.26 4.08 5.31
N HIS A 67 -4.07 4.86 6.37
CA HIS A 67 -3.35 6.13 6.29
C HIS A 67 -1.85 5.91 6.05
N VAL A 68 -1.24 6.74 5.21
CA VAL A 68 0.17 6.60 4.79
C VAL A 68 1.17 6.72 5.95
N SER A 69 0.80 7.37 7.06
CA SER A 69 1.64 7.43 8.26
C SER A 69 1.81 6.08 8.95
N ASN A 70 0.89 5.15 8.74
CA ASN A 70 0.87 3.86 9.42
C ASN A 70 1.65 2.79 8.66
N VAL A 71 2.30 3.15 7.56
CA VAL A 71 3.09 2.25 6.72
C VAL A 71 4.53 2.71 6.58
N GLN A 72 5.45 1.75 6.45
CA GLN A 72 6.84 1.99 6.11
C GLN A 72 7.21 1.18 4.86
N VAL A 73 7.99 1.78 3.97
CA VAL A 73 8.49 1.08 2.78
C VAL A 73 9.53 0.07 3.22
N VAL A 74 9.46 -1.12 2.65
CA VAL A 74 10.46 -2.18 2.82
C VAL A 74 11.49 -2.00 1.72
N ASP A 75 12.74 -1.91 2.13
CA ASP A 75 13.90 -1.83 1.25
C ASP A 75 14.17 -3.17 0.55
N SER A 76 15.03 -3.14 -0.47
CA SER A 76 15.67 -4.30 -1.11
C SER A 76 16.20 -5.34 -0.11
N ASP A 77 16.76 -4.89 1.02
CA ASP A 77 17.29 -5.75 2.09
C ASP A 77 16.17 -6.33 3.00
N GLY A 78 14.89 -6.14 2.67
CA GLY A 78 13.76 -6.69 3.42
C GLY A 78 13.45 -5.98 4.74
N THR A 79 14.15 -4.90 5.04
CA THR A 79 13.99 -4.11 6.26
C THR A 79 13.17 -2.83 6.05
N PRO A 80 12.35 -2.43 7.03
CA PRO A 80 11.56 -1.22 6.90
C PRO A 80 12.43 0.02 7.07
N THR A 81 12.25 1.00 6.17
CA THR A 81 13.11 2.17 6.06
C THR A 81 12.32 3.45 5.81
N ARG A 82 12.96 4.59 6.11
CA ARG A 82 12.45 5.90 5.71
C ARG A 82 12.97 6.25 4.32
N VAL A 83 12.08 6.70 3.45
CA VAL A 83 12.43 7.15 2.09
C VAL A 83 13.06 8.55 2.12
N GLY A 84 14.22 8.65 1.50
CA GLY A 84 14.93 9.87 1.11
C GLY A 84 14.96 10.04 -0.41
N TYR A 85 15.64 11.09 -0.88
CA TYR A 85 15.83 11.34 -2.31
C TYR A 85 17.29 11.72 -2.57
N ARG A 86 17.85 11.24 -3.68
CA ARG A 86 19.11 11.70 -4.26
C ARG A 86 18.86 12.20 -5.67
N THR A 87 19.65 13.17 -6.12
CA THR A 87 19.66 13.63 -7.51
C THR A 87 20.84 12.97 -8.21
N ASP A 88 20.60 12.31 -9.34
CA ASP A 88 21.66 11.71 -10.16
C ASP A 88 22.30 12.75 -11.08
N GLU A 89 23.36 12.34 -11.78
CA GLU A 89 24.10 13.15 -12.76
C GLU A 89 23.19 13.68 -13.90
N ASP A 90 22.15 12.91 -14.26
CA ASP A 90 21.11 13.30 -15.23
C ASP A 90 20.04 14.25 -14.67
N GLY A 91 20.16 14.70 -13.40
CA GLY A 91 19.19 15.57 -12.74
C GLY A 91 17.90 14.86 -12.28
N ARG A 92 17.81 13.53 -12.42
CA ARG A 92 16.64 12.74 -11.99
C ARG A 92 16.64 12.55 -10.49
N ARG A 93 15.47 12.68 -9.86
CA ARG A 93 15.28 12.44 -8.42
C ARG A 93 14.94 10.98 -8.16
N ILE A 94 15.90 10.21 -7.66
CA ILE A 94 15.72 8.81 -7.27
C ILE A 94 15.36 8.70 -5.80
N ARG A 95 14.49 7.73 -5.47
CA ARG A 95 14.14 7.38 -4.10
C ARG A 95 15.22 6.47 -3.52
N ILE A 96 15.71 6.85 -2.35
CA ILE A 96 16.73 6.07 -1.64
C ILE A 96 16.22 5.66 -0.25
N SER A 97 16.71 4.54 0.24
CA SER A 97 16.59 4.15 1.62
C SER A 97 17.56 4.94 2.49
N ARG A 98 17.05 5.61 3.52
CA ARG A 98 17.91 6.34 4.46
C ARG A 98 18.74 5.44 5.37
N ARG A 99 18.49 4.13 5.35
CA ARG A 99 19.21 3.16 6.19
C ARG A 99 20.53 2.72 5.55
N ASN A 100 20.50 2.33 4.28
CA ASN A 100 21.66 1.76 3.57
C ASN A 100 22.07 2.58 2.32
N GLY A 101 21.32 3.63 1.96
CA GLY A 101 21.60 4.47 0.80
C GLY A 101 21.28 3.83 -0.56
N LYS A 102 20.70 2.62 -0.58
CA LYS A 102 20.31 1.93 -1.81
C LYS A 102 18.99 2.46 -2.37
N ASP A 103 18.74 2.18 -3.64
CA ASP A 103 17.56 2.62 -4.36
C ASP A 103 16.31 1.80 -3.98
N ILE A 104 15.13 2.44 -4.03
CA ILE A 104 13.81 1.87 -3.66
C ILE A 104 12.87 1.72 -4.85
#